data_AF-A0A6A5FUN5-F1
#
_entry.id   AF-A0A6A5FUN5-F1
#
_cell.length_a   1.000
_cell.length_b   1.000
_cell.length_c   1.000
_cell.angle_alpha   90.00
_cell.angle_beta   90.00
_cell.angle_gamma   90.00
#
_symmetry.space_group_name_H-M   'P 1'
#
loop_
_entity.id
_entity.type
_entity.pdbx_description
1 polymer ?
#
loop_
_entity_poly.entity_id
_entity_poly.type
_entity_poly.pdbx_seq_one_letter_code
_entity_poly.pdbx_strand_id
1 'polypeptide(L)'
;MEGKTTTDKTSHFKIRKEFEHARARAYKKLKDKVLETKAILQQWNARRDGLPVPFESYIMLTIHHVVTEEKKKIEFVKYEKKLFEALNYLMHRIFENRRHPVAFKLLITIVEILRLTPGLWMQIEEMNIFAEADRAFAEMAPYIEESSYPLKKLHVFVYDSVIFKHPKLTSAKHIVFDRLDDDFE
;
A
#
# COMPACT_ATOMS: atom_id res chain seq x y z
N MET A 1 -64.30 -4.55 -31.25
CA MET A 1 -63.30 -4.20 -30.21
C MET A 1 -62.55 -5.48 -29.87
N GLU A 2 -61.47 -5.76 -30.59
CA GLU A 2 -60.57 -6.87 -30.26
C GLU A 2 -59.41 -6.32 -29.45
N GLY A 3 -59.32 -6.77 -28.20
CA GLY A 3 -58.27 -6.39 -27.28
C GLY A 3 -56.93 -6.95 -27.76
N LYS A 4 -56.02 -6.06 -28.15
CA LYS A 4 -54.61 -6.39 -28.32
C LYS A 4 -54.03 -6.76 -26.95
N THR A 5 -53.82 -8.05 -26.71
CA THR A 5 -53.03 -8.56 -25.61
C THR A 5 -51.58 -8.08 -25.78
N THR A 6 -51.20 -7.14 -24.92
CA THR A 6 -49.81 -6.76 -24.64
C THR A 6 -49.09 -7.92 -23.97
N THR A 7 -48.55 -8.83 -24.76
CA THR A 7 -47.58 -9.82 -24.30
C THR A 7 -46.45 -9.82 -25.31
N ASP A 8 -45.36 -9.13 -24.98
CA ASP A 8 -43.98 -9.56 -25.20
C ASP A 8 -43.05 -8.33 -25.15
N LYS A 9 -42.72 -7.88 -23.93
CA LYS A 9 -41.61 -6.93 -23.68
C LYS A 9 -40.45 -7.60 -22.95
N THR A 10 -40.33 -8.93 -23.04
CA THR A 10 -39.27 -9.70 -22.38
C THR A 10 -38.31 -10.37 -23.38
N SER A 11 -38.45 -10.13 -24.69
CA SER A 11 -37.65 -10.78 -25.74
C SER A 11 -36.28 -10.15 -26.06
N HIS A 12 -35.75 -9.26 -25.22
CA HIS A 12 -34.63 -8.38 -25.63
C HIS A 12 -33.21 -8.92 -25.54
N PHE A 13 -32.97 -10.22 -25.29
CA PHE A 13 -31.64 -10.80 -25.47
C PHE A 13 -31.68 -12.13 -26.22
N LYS A 14 -31.81 -12.07 -27.55
CA LYS A 14 -31.47 -13.23 -28.40
C LYS A 14 -30.00 -13.59 -28.15
N ILE A 15 -29.77 -14.77 -27.55
CA ILE A 15 -28.46 -15.40 -27.37
C ILE A 15 -27.83 -15.54 -28.76
N ARG A 16 -26.89 -14.66 -29.11
CA ARG A 16 -26.18 -14.74 -30.39
C ARG A 16 -24.98 -15.68 -30.27
N LYS A 17 -24.95 -16.70 -31.13
CA LYS A 17 -23.91 -17.74 -31.12
C LYS A 17 -22.49 -17.19 -31.28
N GLU A 18 -22.34 -16.13 -32.08
CA GLU A 18 -21.06 -15.42 -32.30
C GLU A 18 -20.39 -14.93 -31.00
N PHE A 19 -21.16 -14.66 -29.95
CA PHE A 19 -20.63 -14.22 -28.64
C PHE A 19 -20.52 -15.35 -27.61
N GLU A 20 -20.77 -16.62 -27.96
CA GLU A 20 -20.64 -17.74 -27.01
C GLU A 20 -19.23 -17.87 -26.45
N HIS A 21 -18.20 -17.74 -27.31
CA HIS A 21 -16.82 -17.79 -26.86
C HIS A 21 -16.47 -16.63 -25.91
N ALA A 22 -16.94 -15.41 -26.21
CA ALA A 22 -16.76 -14.25 -25.34
C ALA A 22 -17.48 -14.43 -23.98
N ARG A 23 -18.70 -14.98 -24.00
CA ARG A 23 -19.49 -15.27 -22.79
C ARG A 23 -18.87 -16.38 -21.94
N ALA A 24 -18.36 -17.44 -22.56
CA ALA A 24 -17.64 -18.51 -21.87
C ALA A 24 -16.38 -17.96 -21.17
N ARG A 25 -15.61 -17.08 -21.83
CA ARG A 25 -14.46 -16.40 -21.22
C ARG A 25 -14.88 -15.49 -20.06
N ALA A 26 -15.93 -14.69 -20.23
CA ALA A 26 -16.44 -13.83 -19.17
C ALA A 26 -16.93 -14.64 -17.96
N TYR A 27 -17.65 -15.74 -18.20
CA TYR A 27 -18.12 -16.65 -17.16
C TYR A 27 -16.95 -17.30 -16.42
N LYS A 28 -15.93 -17.78 -17.14
CA LYS A 28 -14.72 -18.33 -16.52
C LYS A 28 -14.04 -17.29 -15.62
N LYS A 29 -13.82 -16.07 -16.13
CA LYS A 29 -13.22 -14.98 -15.35
C LYS A 29 -14.04 -14.63 -14.09
N LEU A 30 -15.36 -14.62 -14.20
CA LEU A 30 -16.24 -14.39 -13.05
C LEU A 30 -16.17 -15.53 -12.04
N LYS A 31 -16.17 -16.78 -12.51
CA LYS A 31 -16.03 -17.97 -11.65
C LYS A 31 -14.70 -17.96 -10.90
N ASP A 32 -13.61 -17.61 -11.58
CA ASP A 32 -12.28 -17.50 -10.98
C ASP A 32 -12.26 -16.39 -9.92
N LYS A 33 -12.83 -15.21 -10.20
CA LYS A 33 -12.99 -14.14 -9.21
C LYS A 33 -13.82 -14.56 -7.99
N VAL A 34 -14.90 -15.31 -8.19
CA VAL A 34 -15.74 -15.82 -7.08
C VAL A 34 -14.94 -16.80 -6.22
N LEU A 35 -14.17 -17.69 -6.84
CA LEU A 35 -13.32 -18.65 -6.13
C LEU A 35 -12.22 -17.93 -5.33
N GLU A 36 -11.54 -16.96 -5.94
CA GLU A 36 -10.53 -16.13 -5.28
C GLU A 36 -11.13 -15.36 -4.10
N THR A 37 -12.29 -14.73 -4.30
CA THR A 37 -13.02 -14.01 -3.24
C THR A 37 -13.41 -14.95 -2.10
N LYS A 38 -13.89 -16.16 -2.40
CA LYS A 38 -14.21 -17.18 -1.40
C LYS A 38 -12.98 -17.60 -0.61
N ALA A 39 -11.82 -17.76 -1.27
CA ALA A 39 -10.57 -18.10 -0.59
C ALA A 39 -10.13 -16.98 0.37
N ILE A 40 -10.22 -15.72 -0.03
CA ILE A 40 -9.94 -14.56 0.83
C ILE A 40 -10.89 -14.54 2.04
N LEU A 41 -12.19 -14.71 1.81
CA LEU A 41 -13.19 -14.73 2.90
C LEU A 41 -13.02 -15.91 3.84
N GLN A 42 -12.61 -17.08 3.34
CA GLN A 42 -12.35 -18.25 4.15
C GLN A 42 -11.23 -17.99 5.17
N GLN A 43 -10.17 -17.28 4.78
CA GLN A 43 -9.11 -16.87 5.71
C GLN A 43 -9.65 -15.97 6.82
N TRP A 44 -10.54 -15.03 6.49
CA TRP A 44 -11.15 -14.15 7.47
C TRP A 44 -12.10 -14.91 8.42
N ASN A 45 -12.98 -15.74 7.88
CA ASN A 45 -13.90 -16.58 8.67
C ASN A 45 -13.13 -17.49 9.63
N ALA A 46 -12.08 -18.16 9.14
CA ALA A 46 -11.24 -19.03 9.98
C ALA A 46 -10.59 -18.26 11.14
N ARG A 47 -10.11 -17.03 10.92
CA ARG A 47 -9.57 -16.17 11.99
C ARG A 47 -10.64 -15.72 12.98
N ARG A 48 -11.82 -15.32 12.49
CA ARG A 48 -12.95 -14.89 13.32
C ARG A 48 -13.43 -16.02 14.24
N ASP A 49 -13.53 -17.23 13.68
CA ASP A 49 -14.10 -18.40 14.36
C ASP A 49 -13.02 -19.20 15.13
N GLY A 50 -11.77 -18.72 15.15
CA GLY A 50 -10.66 -19.34 15.88
C GLY A 50 -10.24 -20.72 15.35
N LEU A 51 -10.54 -21.02 14.08
CA LEU A 51 -10.23 -22.31 13.48
C LEU A 51 -8.71 -22.48 13.26
N PRO A 52 -8.14 -23.66 13.54
CA PRO A 52 -6.74 -23.92 13.30
C PRO A 52 -6.44 -23.88 11.80
N VAL A 53 -5.34 -23.21 11.42
CA VAL A 53 -4.84 -23.24 10.04
C VAL A 53 -4.05 -24.53 9.81
N PRO A 54 -4.21 -25.24 8.67
CA PRO A 54 -3.53 -26.51 8.40
C PRO A 54 -2.05 -26.32 7.98
N PHE A 55 -1.47 -25.15 8.26
CA PHE A 55 -0.12 -24.78 7.87
C PHE A 55 0.51 -23.88 8.94
N GLU A 56 1.82 -23.98 9.09
CA GLU A 56 2.59 -23.03 9.90
C GLU A 56 2.76 -21.73 9.12
N SER A 57 2.47 -20.61 9.78
CA SER A 57 2.63 -19.28 9.18
C SER A 57 4.02 -18.73 9.52
N TYR A 58 4.66 -18.06 8.58
CA TYR A 58 5.96 -17.41 8.75
C TYR A 58 5.95 -16.00 8.14
N ILE A 59 6.72 -15.11 8.73
CA ILE A 59 7.09 -13.82 8.14
C ILE A 59 8.47 -13.99 7.49
N MET A 60 8.56 -13.59 6.22
CA MET A 60 9.78 -13.67 5.43
C MET A 60 10.38 -12.27 5.29
N LEU A 61 11.58 -12.07 5.83
CA LEU A 61 12.42 -10.91 5.55
C LEU A 61 13.40 -11.29 4.44
N THR A 62 13.32 -10.60 3.30
CA THR A 62 14.26 -10.79 2.19
C THR A 62 15.17 -9.58 2.06
N ILE A 63 16.47 -9.79 2.24
CA ILE A 63 17.52 -8.79 2.01
C ILE A 63 18.22 -9.17 0.71
N HIS A 64 18.27 -8.28 -0.26
CA HIS A 64 18.98 -8.52 -1.52
C HIS A 64 19.65 -7.25 -2.02
N HIS A 65 20.68 -7.41 -2.84
CA HIS A 65 21.32 -6.29 -3.51
C HIS A 65 20.53 -5.94 -4.78
N VAL A 66 20.00 -4.73 -4.86
CA VAL A 66 19.05 -4.32 -5.93
C VAL A 66 19.65 -4.42 -7.33
N VAL A 67 20.96 -4.20 -7.49
CA VAL A 67 21.60 -4.15 -8.82
C VAL A 67 22.04 -5.52 -9.32
N THR A 68 22.45 -6.41 -8.43
CA THR A 68 23.04 -7.70 -8.82
C THR A 68 22.12 -8.89 -8.52
N GLU A 69 21.07 -8.71 -7.72
CA GLU A 69 20.18 -9.77 -7.20
C GLU A 69 20.86 -10.93 -6.43
N GLU A 70 22.20 -10.97 -6.40
CA GLU A 70 23.01 -12.13 -5.99
C GLU A 70 23.05 -12.40 -4.48
N LYS A 71 22.80 -11.39 -3.63
CA LYS A 71 22.91 -11.55 -2.16
C LYS A 71 21.55 -11.65 -1.48
N LYS A 72 20.73 -12.61 -1.90
CA LYS A 72 19.42 -12.89 -1.30
C LYS A 72 19.58 -13.61 0.05
N LYS A 73 19.66 -12.86 1.14
CA LYS A 73 19.48 -13.42 2.50
C LYS A 73 18.00 -13.44 2.80
N ILE A 74 17.46 -14.64 3.03
CA ILE A 74 16.07 -14.83 3.46
C ILE A 74 16.08 -15.25 4.91
N GLU A 75 15.38 -14.52 5.76
CA GLU A 75 15.13 -14.88 7.15
C GLU A 75 13.64 -15.19 7.33
N PHE A 76 13.33 -16.29 8.00
CA PHE A 76 11.97 -16.66 8.36
C PHE A 76 11.79 -16.53 9.87
N VAL A 77 10.70 -15.89 10.26
CA VAL A 77 10.27 -15.81 11.66
C VAL A 77 8.91 -16.47 11.77
N LYS A 78 8.77 -17.47 12.64
CA LYS A 78 7.49 -18.15 12.85
C LYS A 78 6.45 -17.13 13.33
N TYR A 79 5.29 -17.15 12.69
CA TYR A 79 4.22 -16.20 12.93
C TYR A 79 3.35 -16.67 14.09
N GLU A 80 3.82 -16.43 15.31
CA GLU A 80 3.13 -16.83 16.56
C GLU A 80 2.41 -15.65 17.25
N LYS A 81 2.51 -14.46 16.65
CA LYS A 81 2.07 -13.17 17.21
C LYS A 81 1.23 -12.39 16.20
N LYS A 82 0.62 -11.29 16.63
CA LYS A 82 -0.10 -10.38 15.71
C LYS A 82 0.89 -9.75 14.71
N LEU A 83 0.45 -9.52 13.47
CA LEU A 83 1.28 -8.94 12.38
C LEU A 83 2.01 -7.67 12.81
N PHE A 84 1.33 -6.79 13.54
CA PHE A 84 1.96 -5.55 14.00
C PHE A 84 3.10 -5.81 15.00
N GLU A 85 3.01 -6.83 15.86
CA GLU A 85 4.05 -7.17 16.83
C GLU A 85 5.30 -7.71 16.14
N ALA A 86 5.09 -8.50 15.08
CA ALA A 86 6.18 -9.05 14.30
C ALA A 86 6.84 -7.99 13.38
N LEU A 87 6.05 -7.10 12.78
CA LEU A 87 6.59 -5.93 12.09
C LEU A 87 7.37 -5.04 13.04
N ASN A 88 6.83 -4.78 14.23
CA ASN A 88 7.51 -3.99 15.26
C ASN A 88 8.87 -4.62 15.61
N TYR A 89 8.91 -5.94 15.86
CA TYR A 89 10.17 -6.68 16.07
C TYR A 89 11.19 -6.48 14.94
N LEU A 90 10.76 -6.54 13.68
CA LEU A 90 11.64 -6.31 12.55
C LEU A 90 12.16 -4.87 12.49
N MET A 91 11.29 -3.88 12.73
CA MET A 91 11.68 -2.48 12.77
C MET A 91 12.73 -2.23 13.85
N HIS A 92 12.50 -2.76 15.05
CA HIS A 92 13.48 -2.73 16.15
C HIS A 92 14.81 -3.35 15.71
N ARG A 93 14.78 -4.54 15.11
CA ARG A 93 15.99 -5.24 14.68
C ARG A 93 16.77 -4.54 13.57
N ILE A 94 16.09 -3.85 12.66
CA ILE A 94 16.72 -3.18 11.51
C ILE A 94 17.26 -1.81 11.91
N PHE A 95 16.50 -1.04 12.70
CA PHE A 95 16.73 0.39 12.87
C PHE A 95 17.19 0.82 14.26
N GLU A 96 16.92 0.06 15.32
CA GLU A 96 17.39 0.45 16.66
C GLU A 96 18.86 0.15 16.89
N ASN A 97 19.41 0.75 17.95
CA ASN A 97 20.79 0.57 18.43
C ASN A 97 21.85 0.91 17.37
N ARG A 98 21.49 1.72 16.38
CA ARG A 98 22.43 2.29 15.42
C ARG A 98 23.18 3.44 16.09
N ARG A 99 24.51 3.49 15.91
CA ARG A 99 25.34 4.60 16.39
C ARG A 99 25.23 5.86 15.53
N HIS A 100 24.78 5.69 14.31
CA HIS A 100 24.66 6.77 13.32
C HIS A 100 23.26 6.73 12.70
N PRO A 101 22.75 7.89 12.25
CA PRO A 101 21.50 7.95 11.51
C PRO A 101 21.52 7.00 10.31
N VAL A 102 20.38 6.41 10.03
CA VAL A 102 20.18 5.56 8.86
C VAL A 102 20.03 6.48 7.64
N ALA A 103 20.96 6.36 6.69
CA ALA A 103 20.95 7.16 5.49
C ALA A 103 19.95 6.60 4.47
N PHE A 104 18.97 7.42 4.09
CA PHE A 104 17.98 7.15 3.06
C PHE A 104 18.24 8.05 1.86
N LYS A 105 18.55 7.42 0.71
CA LYS A 105 18.55 8.16 -0.55
C LYS A 105 17.14 8.62 -0.92
N LEU A 106 16.15 7.74 -0.74
CA LEU A 106 14.75 8.01 -1.04
C LEU A 106 13.87 7.37 0.04
N LEU A 107 13.03 8.17 0.68
CA LEU A 107 11.96 7.70 1.55
C LEU A 107 10.62 7.82 0.81
N ILE A 108 9.87 6.72 0.73
CA ILE A 108 8.56 6.69 0.08
C ILE A 108 7.49 6.31 1.10
N THR A 109 6.51 7.17 1.32
CA THR A 109 5.34 6.89 2.16
C THR A 109 4.09 6.73 1.30
N ILE A 110 3.66 5.46 1.14
CA ILE A 110 2.49 5.06 0.32
C ILE A 110 1.28 4.65 1.19
N VAL A 111 1.46 4.62 2.51
CA VAL A 111 0.48 4.05 3.44
C VAL A 111 -0.10 5.13 4.36
N GLU A 112 -1.37 4.97 4.72
CA GLU A 112 -2.06 5.82 5.70
C GLU A 112 -1.48 5.68 7.12
N ILE A 113 -0.82 4.55 7.43
CA ILE A 113 -0.26 4.29 8.77
C ILE A 113 1.22 3.94 8.68
N LEU A 114 2.07 4.89 9.06
CA LEU A 114 3.50 4.69 9.23
C LEU A 114 3.81 4.41 10.70
N ARG A 115 4.24 3.18 11.03
CA ARG A 115 4.64 2.81 12.40
C ARG A 115 6.16 2.84 12.51
N LEU A 116 6.69 3.94 13.05
CA LEU A 116 8.12 4.11 13.32
C LEU A 116 8.46 3.67 14.74
N THR A 117 9.62 3.02 14.91
CA THR A 117 10.10 2.60 16.24
C THR A 117 10.81 3.74 16.96
N PRO A 118 10.65 3.86 18.28
CA PRO A 118 11.47 4.75 19.10
C PRO A 118 12.97 4.48 18.85
N GLY A 119 13.78 5.53 18.67
CA GLY A 119 15.22 5.40 18.42
C GLY A 119 15.62 5.22 16.95
N LEU A 120 14.67 5.25 16.01
CA LEU A 120 15.00 5.48 14.60
C LEU A 120 15.45 6.94 14.40
N TRP A 121 16.61 7.12 13.78
CA TRP A 121 17.09 8.41 13.30
C TRP A 121 17.43 8.29 11.83
N MET A 122 16.89 9.19 11.01
CA MET A 122 16.95 9.12 9.56
C MET A 122 17.69 10.33 9.01
N GLN A 123 18.62 10.11 8.10
CA GLN A 123 19.18 11.16 7.26
C GLN A 123 18.65 10.96 5.84
N ILE A 124 17.87 11.90 5.32
CA ILE A 124 17.09 11.72 4.10
C ILE A 124 17.57 12.69 3.02
N GLU A 125 17.81 12.18 1.80
CA GLU A 125 18.11 13.03 0.64
C GLU A 125 16.85 13.41 -0.14
N GLU A 126 15.99 12.43 -0.44
CA GLU A 126 14.77 12.59 -1.23
C GLU A 126 13.56 11.98 -0.51
N MET A 127 12.40 12.61 -0.66
CA MET A 127 11.16 12.15 -0.02
C MET A 127 9.97 12.23 -0.95
N ASN A 128 9.20 11.14 -1.01
CA ASN A 128 7.93 11.06 -1.71
C ASN A 128 6.80 10.76 -0.71
N ILE A 129 5.83 11.67 -0.59
CA ILE A 129 4.67 11.50 0.28
C ILE A 129 3.40 11.40 -0.58
N PHE A 130 2.83 10.19 -0.62
CA PHE A 130 1.61 9.87 -1.37
C PHE A 130 0.34 9.86 -0.48
N ALA A 131 0.43 10.37 0.76
CA ALA A 131 -0.65 10.48 1.74
C ALA A 131 -0.86 11.94 2.17
N GLU A 132 -1.62 12.19 3.26
CA GLU A 132 -1.72 13.51 3.92
C GLU A 132 -0.33 14.00 4.34
N ALA A 133 0.28 14.84 3.49
CA ALA A 133 1.70 15.14 3.58
C ALA A 133 2.07 16.03 4.79
N ASP A 134 1.16 16.89 5.23
CA ASP A 134 1.27 17.69 6.45
C ASP A 134 1.33 16.80 7.69
N ARG A 135 0.37 15.87 7.83
CA ARG A 135 0.30 14.94 8.95
C ARG A 135 1.49 13.99 8.96
N ALA A 136 1.77 13.37 7.82
CA ALA A 136 2.88 12.44 7.68
C ALA A 136 4.21 13.13 8.04
N PHE A 137 4.42 14.37 7.58
CA PHE A 137 5.63 15.11 7.93
C PHE A 137 5.69 15.46 9.42
N ALA A 138 4.59 15.92 10.03
CA ALA A 138 4.56 16.23 11.46
C ALA A 138 4.89 15.00 12.34
N GLU A 139 4.35 13.84 11.98
CA GLU A 139 4.62 12.58 12.68
C GLU A 139 6.06 12.09 12.45
N MET A 140 6.64 12.31 11.26
CA MET A 140 8.01 11.89 10.94
C MET A 140 9.09 12.86 11.42
N ALA A 141 8.78 14.15 11.61
CA ALA A 141 9.76 15.19 11.90
C ALA A 141 10.72 14.85 13.07
N PRO A 142 10.29 14.23 14.18
CA PRO A 142 11.19 13.84 15.27
C PRO A 142 12.25 12.80 14.90
N TYR A 143 12.03 12.06 13.80
CA TYR A 143 12.90 10.98 13.35
C TYR A 143 13.88 11.43 12.26
N ILE A 144 13.77 12.66 11.75
CA ILE A 144 14.58 13.16 10.63
C ILE A 144 15.66 14.11 11.16
N GLU A 145 16.91 13.77 10.86
CA GLU A 145 18.08 14.58 11.18
C GLU A 145 18.01 15.95 10.51
N GLU A 146 18.45 16.98 11.23
CA GLU A 146 18.49 18.35 10.70
C GLU A 146 19.39 18.47 9.46
N SER A 147 20.42 17.64 9.39
CA SER A 147 21.33 17.55 8.23
C SER A 147 20.66 17.07 6.93
N SER A 148 19.43 16.55 7.00
CA SER A 148 18.62 16.21 5.82
C SER A 148 18.10 17.45 5.09
N TYR A 149 18.02 18.60 5.77
CA TYR A 149 17.44 19.81 5.22
C TYR A 149 18.53 20.77 4.68
N PRO A 150 18.27 21.45 3.55
CA PRO A 150 17.12 21.24 2.66
C PRO A 150 17.20 19.91 1.90
N LEU A 151 16.05 19.25 1.74
CA LEU A 151 15.96 18.02 0.95
C LEU A 151 16.40 18.28 -0.51
N LYS A 152 17.03 17.29 -1.15
CA LYS A 152 17.38 17.38 -2.58
C LYS A 152 16.13 17.38 -3.44
N LYS A 153 15.16 16.52 -3.12
CA LYS A 153 13.89 16.41 -3.82
C LYS A 153 12.76 16.09 -2.86
N LEU A 154 11.64 16.77 -3.04
CA LEU A 154 10.38 16.52 -2.35
C LEU A 154 9.29 16.30 -3.39
N HIS A 155 8.56 15.19 -3.30
CA HIS A 155 7.40 14.90 -4.14
C HIS A 155 6.21 14.66 -3.23
N VAL A 156 5.15 15.44 -3.37
CA VAL A 156 4.00 15.38 -2.45
C VAL A 156 2.68 15.43 -3.21
N PHE A 157 1.72 14.66 -2.72
CA PHE A 157 0.31 14.81 -3.08
C PHE A 157 -0.31 15.93 -2.23
N VAL A 158 -0.82 16.97 -2.88
CA VAL A 158 -1.36 18.14 -2.19
C VAL A 158 -2.86 17.98 -1.98
N TYR A 159 -3.26 17.61 -0.76
CA TYR A 159 -4.65 17.66 -0.33
C TYR A 159 -5.03 19.01 0.30
N ASP A 160 -4.09 19.66 1.00
CA ASP A 160 -4.27 20.96 1.63
C ASP A 160 -3.07 21.90 1.33
N SER A 161 -3.37 23.18 1.19
CA SER A 161 -2.45 24.31 1.14
C SER A 161 -1.53 24.47 2.37
N VAL A 162 -1.85 23.84 3.51
CA VAL A 162 -1.02 23.90 4.74
C VAL A 162 0.42 23.46 4.48
N ILE A 163 0.65 22.54 3.53
CA ILE A 163 2.00 22.10 3.17
C ILE A 163 2.93 23.23 2.73
N PHE A 164 2.38 24.26 2.07
CA PHE A 164 3.13 25.42 1.60
C PHE A 164 3.58 26.35 2.74
N LYS A 165 3.11 26.12 3.97
CA LYS A 165 3.52 26.88 5.16
C LYS A 165 4.64 26.19 5.94
N HIS A 166 5.03 24.96 5.58
CA HIS A 166 6.07 24.23 6.29
C HIS A 166 7.47 24.61 5.78
N PRO A 167 8.27 25.42 6.53
CA PRO A 167 9.53 25.97 6.04
C PRO A 167 10.57 24.91 5.68
N LYS A 168 10.55 23.75 6.35
CA LYS A 168 11.45 22.62 6.05
C LYS A 168 11.09 21.86 4.78
N LEU A 169 9.80 21.82 4.44
CA LEU A 169 9.33 21.20 3.20
C LEU A 169 9.53 22.14 2.01
N THR A 170 9.19 23.41 2.20
CA THR A 170 9.34 24.44 1.15
C THR A 170 10.79 24.83 0.88
N SER A 171 11.74 24.47 1.75
CA SER A 171 13.17 24.71 1.51
C SER A 171 13.82 23.66 0.59
N ALA A 172 13.12 22.58 0.25
CA ALA A 172 13.64 21.54 -0.64
C ALA A 172 14.07 22.12 -2.01
N LYS A 173 15.19 21.63 -2.54
CA LYS A 173 15.81 22.18 -3.76
C LYS A 173 14.95 21.97 -5.01
N HIS A 174 14.26 20.84 -5.06
CA HIS A 174 13.30 20.51 -6.11
C HIS A 174 12.01 20.01 -5.46
N ILE A 175 10.88 20.63 -5.82
CA ILE A 175 9.57 20.23 -5.31
C ILE A 175 8.69 19.85 -6.49
N VAL A 176 8.05 18.68 -6.40
CA VAL A 176 7.06 18.19 -7.34
C VAL A 176 5.73 18.05 -6.60
N PHE A 177 4.68 18.62 -7.16
CA PHE A 177 3.33 18.53 -6.64
C PHE A 177 2.50 17.68 -7.59
N ASP A 178 1.96 16.59 -7.10
CA ASP A 178 0.89 15.87 -7.79
C ASP A 178 -0.44 16.38 -7.24
N ARG A 179 -1.33 16.78 -8.14
CA ARG A 179 -2.71 17.15 -7.83
C ARG A 179 -3.59 15.97 -8.23
N LEU A 180 -4.48 15.54 -7.34
CA LEU A 180 -5.65 14.78 -7.79
C LEU A 180 -6.52 15.79 -8.53
N ASP A 181 -6.47 15.77 -9.86
CA ASP A 181 -7.54 16.31 -10.68
C ASP A 181 -8.74 15.39 -10.47
N ASP A 182 -9.55 15.68 -9.45
CA ASP A 182 -10.94 15.23 -9.39
C ASP A 182 -11.75 16.37 -8.73
N ASP A 183 -12.56 17.01 -9.59
CA ASP A 183 -13.72 17.85 -9.30
C ASP A 183 -13.54 19.11 -8.44
N PHE A 184 -13.28 20.23 -9.12
CA PHE A 184 -13.77 21.55 -8.69
C PHE A 184 -14.83 22.03 -9.68
N GLU A 185 -16.10 22.01 -9.24
CA GLU A 185 -17.09 23.04 -9.62
C GLU A 185 -16.74 24.38 -8.97
#